data_AF-A0A952V1Q1-F1
#
_entry.id   AF-A0A952V1Q1-F1
#
_cell.length_a   1.000
_cell.length_b   1.000
_cell.length_c   1.000
_cell.angle_alpha   90.00
_cell.angle_beta   90.00
_cell.angle_gamma   90.00
#
_symmetry.space_group_name_H-M   'P 1'
#
loop_
_entity.id
_entity.type
_entity.pdbx_description
1 polymer ?
#
loop_
_entity_poly.entity_id
_entity_poly.type
_entity_poly.pdbx_seq_one_letter_code
_entity_poly.pdbx_strand_id
1 'polypeptide(L)'
;MAWQRHRRIAQLLSEAGGESTELRSAASELHCLSGEASMLAFDGVADVARDAEAAARKGDRVRLRNLVEELRSEIEAVAEERAP
;
A
#
# COMPACT_ATOMS: atom_id res chain seq x y z
N MET A 1 -10.84 -5.42 -5.33
CA MET A 1 -9.68 -4.84 -6.02
C MET A 1 -8.63 -4.35 -5.01
N ALA A 2 -8.89 -3.32 -4.20
CA ALA A 2 -7.94 -2.79 -3.21
C ALA A 2 -7.34 -3.85 -2.25
N TRP A 3 -8.19 -4.73 -1.69
CA TRP A 3 -7.74 -5.85 -0.84
C TRP A 3 -6.80 -6.85 -1.52
N GLN A 4 -6.99 -7.11 -2.82
CA GLN A 4 -6.09 -8.00 -3.56
C GLN A 4 -4.72 -7.33 -3.78
N ARG A 5 -4.70 -6.03 -4.06
CA ARG A 5 -3.45 -5.25 -4.18
C ARG A 5 -2.72 -5.17 -2.84
N HIS A 6 -3.43 -4.90 -1.74
CA HIS A 6 -2.86 -4.93 -0.39
C HIS A 6 -2.20 -6.28 -0.08
N ARG A 7 -2.90 -7.41 -0.32
CA ARG A 7 -2.32 -8.74 -0.09
C ARG A 7 -1.08 -8.99 -0.96
N ARG A 8 -1.07 -8.52 -2.21
CA ARG A 8 0.08 -8.64 -3.11
C ARG A 8 1.28 -7.82 -2.64
N ILE A 9 1.06 -6.59 -2.18
CA ILE A 9 2.11 -5.75 -1.57
C ILE A 9 2.65 -6.41 -0.30
N ALA A 10 1.78 -6.90 0.59
CA ALA A 10 2.20 -7.59 1.80
C ALA A 10 2.99 -8.89 1.50
N GLN A 11 2.60 -9.62 0.45
CA GLN A 11 3.32 -10.81 -0.01
C GLN A 11 4.72 -10.46 -0.54
N LEU A 12 4.82 -9.43 -1.39
CA LEU A 12 6.12 -8.91 -1.87
C LEU A 12 7.03 -8.50 -0.71
N LEU A 13 6.48 -7.99 0.40
CA LEU A 13 7.26 -7.60 1.58
C LEU A 13 7.60 -8.74 2.54
N SER A 14 6.81 -9.83 2.51
CA SER A 14 7.05 -11.02 3.31
C SER A 14 8.05 -11.97 2.65
N GLU A 15 8.03 -12.04 1.32
CA GLU A 15 9.02 -12.75 0.50
C GLU A 15 10.31 -11.94 0.30
N ALA A 16 10.30 -10.62 0.61
CA ALA A 16 11.44 -9.71 0.53
C ALA A 16 12.56 -10.05 1.53
N GLY A 17 13.26 -11.13 1.22
CA GLY A 17 14.66 -11.36 1.51
C GLY A 17 15.60 -10.47 0.69
N GLY A 18 15.11 -9.42 0.00
CA GLY A 18 15.90 -8.21 -0.19
C GLY A 18 16.24 -7.79 -1.63
N GLU A 19 15.43 -8.11 -2.65
CA GLU A 19 15.74 -7.64 -4.01
C GLU A 19 15.18 -6.24 -4.32
N SER A 20 16.03 -5.40 -4.92
CA SER A 20 15.67 -4.06 -5.42
C SER A 20 14.51 -4.09 -6.44
N THR A 21 14.34 -5.23 -7.12
CA THR A 21 13.27 -5.50 -8.09
C THR A 21 11.90 -5.54 -7.43
N GLU A 22 11.79 -6.15 -6.25
CA GLU A 22 10.53 -6.30 -5.50
C GLU A 22 10.06 -4.95 -4.96
N LEU A 23 10.99 -4.12 -4.48
CA LEU A 23 10.68 -2.76 -4.02
C LEU A 23 10.17 -1.86 -5.15
N ARG A 24 10.69 -2.01 -6.37
CA ARG A 24 10.16 -1.29 -7.54
C ARG A 24 8.76 -1.75 -7.91
N SER A 25 8.50 -3.05 -7.87
CA SER A 25 7.17 -3.61 -8.09
C SER A 25 6.17 -3.10 -7.04
N ALA A 26 6.55 -3.12 -5.76
CA ALA A 26 5.74 -2.58 -4.68
C ALA A 26 5.43 -1.09 -4.87
N ALA A 27 6.43 -0.27 -5.23
CA ALA A 27 6.23 1.14 -5.52
C ALA A 27 5.22 1.37 -6.67
N SER A 28 5.30 0.58 -7.75
CA SER A 28 4.36 0.67 -8.87
C SER A 28 2.92 0.33 -8.45
N GLU A 29 2.75 -0.71 -7.64
CA GLU A 29 1.42 -1.11 -7.15
C GLU A 29 0.81 -0.07 -6.19
N LEU A 30 1.64 0.49 -5.31
CA LEU A 30 1.26 1.58 -4.40
C LEU A 30 0.88 2.85 -5.15
N HIS A 31 1.60 3.18 -6.23
CA HIS A 31 1.26 4.28 -7.12
C HIS A 31 -0.14 4.12 -7.72
N CYS A 32 -0.43 2.95 -8.32
CA CYS A 32 -1.76 2.67 -8.87
C CYS A 32 -2.85 2.72 -7.81
N LEU A 33 -2.60 2.13 -6.62
CA LEU A 33 -3.57 2.15 -5.52
C LEU A 33 -3.89 3.57 -5.06
N SER A 34 -2.88 4.44 -4.93
CA SER A 34 -3.10 5.83 -4.53
C SER A 34 -3.98 6.60 -5.51
N GLY A 35 -3.80 6.36 -6.82
CA GLY A 35 -4.63 6.93 -7.88
C GLY A 35 -6.07 6.43 -7.81
N GLU A 36 -6.27 5.12 -7.68
CA GLU A 36 -7.59 4.50 -7.51
C GLU A 36 -8.32 5.03 -6.26
N ALA A 37 -7.63 5.10 -5.12
CA ALA A 37 -8.17 5.60 -3.86
C ALA A 37 -8.58 7.08 -3.95
N SER A 38 -7.76 7.92 -4.60
CA SER A 38 -8.06 9.33 -4.82
C SER A 38 -9.31 9.53 -5.68
N MET A 39 -9.48 8.72 -6.74
CA MET A 39 -10.68 8.77 -7.60
C MET A 39 -11.96 8.41 -6.85
N LEU A 40 -11.85 7.63 -5.77
CA LEU A 40 -12.97 7.18 -4.95
C LEU A 40 -13.17 8.01 -3.67
N ALA A 41 -12.41 9.10 -3.50
CA ALA A 41 -12.38 9.94 -2.30
C ALA A 41 -12.05 9.17 -1.01
N PHE A 42 -11.16 8.18 -1.12
CA PHE A 42 -10.59 7.47 0.03
C PHE A 42 -9.26 8.10 0.42
N ASP A 43 -9.32 9.32 0.97
CA ASP A 43 -8.14 10.16 1.16
C ASP A 43 -7.09 9.52 2.07
N GLY A 44 -7.50 8.85 3.16
CA GLY A 44 -6.58 8.12 4.05
C GLY A 44 -5.83 6.98 3.35
N VAL A 45 -6.54 6.15 2.57
CA VAL A 45 -5.91 5.09 1.76
C VAL A 45 -4.97 5.68 0.71
N ALA A 46 -5.35 6.81 0.08
CA ALA A 46 -4.53 7.45 -0.94
C ALA A 46 -3.22 8.02 -0.38
N ASP A 47 -3.28 8.66 0.79
CA ASP A 47 -2.12 9.29 1.41
C ASP A 47 -1.14 8.25 1.96
N VAL A 48 -1.64 7.23 2.67
CA VAL A 48 -0.77 6.15 3.16
C VAL A 48 -0.13 5.37 2.00
N ALA A 49 -0.85 5.16 0.89
CA ALA A 49 -0.28 4.52 -0.29
C ALA A 49 0.84 5.37 -0.94
N ARG A 50 0.72 6.70 -0.99
CA ARG A 50 1.77 7.61 -1.48
C ARG A 50 3.02 7.58 -0.59
N ASP A 51 2.82 7.58 0.72
CA ASP A 51 3.91 7.52 1.68
C ASP A 51 4.65 6.18 1.59
N ALA A 52 3.90 5.08 1.43
CA ALA A 52 4.47 3.76 1.22
C ALA A 52 5.24 3.70 -0.11
N GLU A 53 4.71 4.29 -1.19
CA GLU A 53 5.41 4.39 -2.47
C GLU A 53 6.77 5.09 -2.30
N ALA A 54 6.79 6.21 -1.59
CA ALA A 54 8.01 6.96 -1.32
C ALA A 54 9.03 6.15 -0.50
N ALA A 55 8.57 5.40 0.51
CA ALA A 55 9.42 4.50 1.30
C ALA A 55 10.02 3.37 0.44
N ALA A 56 9.21 2.76 -0.43
CA ALA A 56 9.66 1.73 -1.37
C ALA A 56 10.71 2.24 -2.36
N ARG A 57 10.51 3.44 -2.94
CA ARG A 57 11.49 4.08 -3.84
C ARG A 57 12.82 4.40 -3.15
N LYS A 58 12.79 4.74 -1.86
CA LYS A 58 13.98 5.00 -1.04
C LYS A 58 14.65 3.74 -0.50
N GLY A 59 14.00 2.58 -0.63
CA GLY A 59 14.46 1.32 -0.02
C GLY A 59 14.34 1.30 1.51
N ASP A 60 13.53 2.18 2.09
CA ASP A 60 13.27 2.22 3.54
C ASP A 60 12.27 1.14 3.93
N ARG A 61 12.80 -0.08 4.13
CA ARG A 61 11.99 -1.28 4.38
C ARG A 61 11.23 -1.24 5.70
N VAL A 62 11.82 -0.64 6.73
CA VAL A 62 11.17 -0.54 8.05
C VAL A 62 9.96 0.36 7.94
N ARG A 63 10.14 1.56 7.36
CA ARG A 63 9.03 2.49 7.14
C ARG A 63 7.98 1.89 6.21
N LEU A 64 8.39 1.25 5.11
CA LEU A 64 7.47 0.61 4.17
C LEU A 64 6.60 -0.45 4.84
N ARG A 65 7.18 -1.29 5.71
CA ARG A 65 6.41 -2.31 6.45
C ARG A 65 5.36 -1.67 7.36
N ASN A 66 5.74 -0.64 8.11
CA ASN A 66 4.80 0.06 9.00
C ASN A 66 3.66 0.70 8.20
N LEU A 67 3.97 1.33 7.07
CA LEU A 67 2.97 1.97 6.22
C LEU A 67 2.04 0.97 5.53
N VAL A 68 2.50 -0.26 5.25
CA VAL A 68 1.62 -1.30 4.71
C VAL A 68 0.65 -1.84 5.76
N GLU A 69 1.08 -1.92 7.02
CA GLU A 69 0.16 -2.25 8.12
C GLU A 69 -0.86 -1.12 8.35
N GLU A 70 -0.44 0.14 8.30
CA GLU A 70 -1.33 1.30 8.37
C GLU A 70 -2.32 1.33 7.19
N LEU A 71 -1.84 1.03 5.98
CA LEU A 71 -2.66 0.91 4.78
C LEU A 71 -3.75 -0.15 4.92
N ARG A 72 -3.47 -1.25 5.64
CA ARG A 72 -4.49 -2.26 5.97
C ARG A 72 -5.61 -1.64 6.78
N SER A 73 -5.28 -0.93 7.86
CA SER A 73 -6.26 -0.30 8.75
C SER A 73 -7.12 0.73 8.02
N GLU A 74 -6.55 1.54 7.14
CA GLU A 74 -7.31 2.49 6.31
C GLU A 74 -8.28 1.78 5.34
N ILE A 75 -7.84 0.67 4.73
CA ILE A 75 -8.71 -0.14 3.85
C ILE A 75 -9.84 -0.80 4.64
N GLU A 76 -9.58 -1.25 5.87
CA GLU A 76 -10.58 -1.82 6.78
C GLU A 76 -11.62 -0.77 7.18
N ALA A 77 -11.20 0.44 7.58
CA ALA A 77 -12.09 1.54 7.92
C ALA A 77 -13.05 1.89 6.77
N VAL A 78 -12.53 2.01 5.54
CA VAL A 78 -13.36 2.26 4.36
C VAL A 78 -14.35 1.11 4.09
N ALA A 79 -13.98 -0.14 4.39
CA ALA A 79 -14.86 -1.28 4.21
C ALA A 79 -15.99 -1.31 5.25
N GLU A 80 -15.69 -0.95 6.50
CA GLU A 80 -16.67 -0.84 7.59
C GLU A 80 -17.65 0.32 7.38
N GLU A 81 -17.18 1.49 6.95
CA GLU A 81 -18.03 2.66 6.63
C GLU A 81 -18.99 2.41 5.46
N ARG A 82 -18.68 1.42 4.61
CA ARG A 82 -19.51 1.02 3.46
C ARG A 82 -20.36 -0.22 3.72
N ALA A 83 -20.35 -0.78 4.92
CA ALA A 83 -21.25 -1.85 5.32
C ALA A 83 -22.69 -1.29 5.50
N PRO A 84 -23.72 -1.95 4.95
CA PRO A 84 -25.11 -1.47 4.97
C PRO A 84 -25.75 -1.47 6.35
#